data_AF-A0A941RPH8-F1
#
_entry.id   AF-A0A941RPH8-F1
#
_cell.length_a   1.000
_cell.length_b   1.000
_cell.length_c   1.000
_cell.angle_alpha   90.00
_cell.angle_beta   90.00
_cell.angle_gamma   90.00
#
_symmetry.space_group_name_H-M   'P 1'
#
loop_
_entity.id
_entity.type
_entity.pdbx_description
1 polymer ?
#
loop_
_entity_poly.entity_id
_entity_poly.type
_entity_poly.pdbx_seq_one_letter_code
_entity_poly.pdbx_strand_id
1 'polypeptide(L)'
;MAVSGAGNRNQMALRSLVAVVAATVPFERAAAVGPNWPNKVTAIYKLSFAGIGVGKYRFNAQFDKNGYVANGHTKVSALFGTFKWVGDFSGNGALDPSGIRPSAFQMNYKTQKKVSSVKIGFTGLGVTSVAVLPEKPPSPEIIKLKPENLQNVFDPMAAMIAVSDANPSDACNRTLPVFDGKVRYDLRLSFKGREPVKDRNPSRQPKELVVCRVKYVPIAGHKPKDFERPWIDYNNIEIALRAVPKAGIYVPYRVTIPSPLGNAVMTADTINITAANNQQIALTH
;
A
#
# COMPACT_ATOMS: atom_id res chain seq x y z
N MET A 1 -0.83 -9.81 82.98
CA MET A 1 -1.67 -11.04 82.99
C MET A 1 -1.20 -11.85 81.78
N ALA A 2 -0.20 -12.73 81.93
CA ALA A 2 -0.33 -14.18 82.25
C ALA A 2 -1.22 -14.87 81.19
N VAL A 3 -0.81 -15.89 80.40
CA VAL A 3 -0.16 -17.19 80.68
C VAL A 3 0.30 -17.77 79.30
N SER A 4 1.58 -18.12 79.07
CA SER A 4 2.26 -19.45 79.14
C SER A 4 1.96 -20.50 78.04
N GLY A 5 3.03 -21.18 77.59
CA GLY A 5 3.03 -22.48 76.88
C GLY A 5 3.93 -22.49 75.63
N ALA A 6 5.26 -22.62 75.72
CA ALA A 6 6.07 -23.85 75.89
C ALA A 6 5.86 -24.93 74.80
N GLY A 7 6.93 -25.26 74.05
CA GLY A 7 6.92 -26.38 73.12
C GLY A 7 8.18 -26.48 72.24
N ASN A 8 9.30 -26.85 72.87
CA ASN A 8 10.59 -27.12 72.22
C ASN A 8 10.53 -28.42 71.39
N ARG A 9 11.06 -28.43 70.16
CA ARG A 9 11.49 -29.69 69.51
C ARG A 9 12.52 -29.43 68.41
N ASN A 10 13.77 -29.64 68.78
CA ASN A 10 14.90 -29.85 67.89
C ASN A 10 14.59 -30.94 66.85
N GLN A 11 14.73 -30.60 65.57
CA GLN A 11 15.12 -31.56 64.54
C GLN A 11 16.22 -30.94 63.67
N MET A 12 17.43 -31.46 63.85
CA MET A 12 18.50 -31.40 62.87
C MET A 12 17.99 -32.02 61.56
N ALA A 13 18.01 -31.24 60.49
CA ALA A 13 17.90 -31.78 59.13
C ALA A 13 19.02 -31.17 58.28
N LEU A 14 19.87 -32.07 57.76
CA LEU A 14 20.94 -31.84 56.80
C LEU A 14 20.57 -30.79 55.76
N ARG A 15 21.34 -29.70 55.70
CA ARG A 15 21.32 -28.78 54.56
C ARG A 15 22.15 -29.36 53.42
N SER A 16 21.50 -30.16 52.57
CA SER A 16 22.04 -30.52 51.25
C SER A 16 22.06 -29.27 50.37
N LEU A 17 23.26 -28.78 50.04
CA LEU A 17 23.50 -27.76 49.02
C LEU A 17 23.14 -28.35 47.64
N VAL A 18 21.94 -28.06 47.14
CA VAL A 18 21.62 -28.24 45.72
C VAL A 18 22.09 -26.98 44.99
N ALA A 19 23.26 -27.06 44.36
CA ALA A 19 23.71 -26.07 43.41
C ALA A 19 22.84 -26.14 42.15
N VAL A 20 21.86 -25.25 42.03
CA VAL A 20 21.09 -25.08 40.79
C VAL A 20 21.99 -24.39 39.78
N VAL A 21 22.58 -25.17 38.87
CA VAL A 21 23.22 -24.65 37.67
C VAL A 21 22.11 -24.12 36.76
N ALA A 22 21.85 -22.81 36.83
CA ALA A 22 20.98 -22.13 35.88
C ALA A 22 21.67 -22.13 34.52
N ALA A 23 21.29 -23.06 33.65
CA ALA A 23 21.70 -23.05 32.25
C ALA A 23 21.10 -21.79 31.59
N THR A 24 21.88 -20.73 31.47
CA THR A 24 21.54 -19.56 30.68
C THR A 24 21.58 -19.95 29.21
N VAL A 25 20.45 -20.38 28.65
CA VAL A 25 20.30 -20.50 27.21
C VAL A 25 20.37 -19.08 26.65
N PRO A 26 21.35 -18.72 25.80
CA PRO A 26 21.35 -17.42 25.17
C PRO A 26 20.10 -17.36 24.30
N PHE A 27 19.17 -16.50 24.69
CA PHE A 27 18.10 -16.07 23.80
C PHE A 27 18.78 -15.26 22.70
N GLU A 28 19.15 -15.92 21.59
CA GLU A 28 19.48 -15.23 20.36
C GLU A 28 18.27 -14.38 19.99
N ARG A 29 18.40 -13.09 20.27
CA ARG A 29 17.44 -12.09 19.88
C ARG A 29 17.44 -12.14 18.36
N ALA A 30 16.45 -12.81 17.77
CA ALA A 30 16.22 -12.77 16.34
C ALA A 30 16.28 -11.30 15.94
N ALA A 31 17.29 -10.94 15.14
CA ALA A 31 17.41 -9.58 14.65
C ALA A 31 16.07 -9.25 13.98
N ALA A 32 15.40 -8.19 14.44
CA ALA A 32 14.23 -7.68 13.76
C ALA A 32 14.67 -7.33 12.34
N VAL A 33 14.33 -8.20 11.38
CA VAL A 33 14.52 -7.92 9.96
C VAL A 33 13.54 -6.79 9.66
N GLY A 34 14.03 -5.55 9.71
CA GLY A 34 13.31 -4.41 9.15
C GLY A 34 12.96 -4.71 7.69
N PRO A 35 11.91 -4.09 7.14
CA PRO A 35 11.48 -4.37 5.78
C PRO A 35 12.68 -4.22 4.83
N ASN A 36 13.08 -5.33 4.20
CA ASN A 36 14.21 -5.34 3.28
C ASN A 36 13.73 -4.80 1.93
N TRP A 37 13.37 -3.52 1.90
CA TRP A 37 12.90 -2.86 0.70
C TRP A 37 13.91 -3.03 -0.43
N PRO A 38 13.46 -3.34 -1.66
CA PRO A 38 14.35 -3.34 -2.81
C PRO A 38 14.92 -1.94 -3.06
N ASN A 39 16.14 -1.83 -3.55
CA ASN A 39 16.73 -0.55 -3.95
C ASN A 39 15.95 0.13 -5.09
N LYS A 40 15.33 -0.66 -5.98
CA LYS A 40 14.58 -0.14 -7.13
C LYS A 40 13.49 -1.09 -7.59
N VAL A 41 12.36 -0.52 -8.02
CA VAL A 41 11.29 -1.22 -8.73
C VAL A 41 10.94 -0.42 -9.97
N THR A 42 10.97 -1.07 -11.14
CA THR A 42 10.45 -0.51 -12.39
C THR A 42 9.37 -1.43 -12.92
N ALA A 43 8.23 -0.87 -13.31
CA ALA A 43 7.11 -1.65 -13.79
C ALA A 43 6.42 -0.97 -14.98
N ILE A 44 5.95 -1.79 -15.92
CA ILE A 44 5.05 -1.39 -16.99
C ILE A 44 3.76 -2.18 -16.81
N TYR A 45 2.64 -1.49 -16.81
CA TYR A 45 1.31 -2.07 -16.75
C TYR A 45 0.56 -1.77 -18.04
N LYS A 46 -0.15 -2.78 -18.55
CA LYS A 46 -1.14 -2.62 -19.62
C LYS A 46 -2.46 -2.19 -19.01
N LEU A 47 -3.08 -1.17 -19.61
CA LEU A 47 -4.39 -0.67 -19.23
C LEU A 47 -5.42 -1.12 -20.25
N SER A 48 -6.54 -1.63 -19.79
CA SER A 48 -7.68 -2.01 -20.62
C SER A 48 -9.00 -1.58 -20.00
N PHE A 49 -10.00 -1.37 -20.84
CA PHE A 49 -11.38 -1.11 -20.44
C PHE A 49 -12.31 -1.95 -21.31
N ALA A 50 -13.22 -2.70 -20.67
CA ALA A 50 -14.10 -3.65 -21.36
C ALA A 50 -13.34 -4.62 -22.29
N GLY A 51 -12.14 -5.04 -21.88
CA GLY A 51 -11.26 -5.93 -22.66
C GLY A 51 -10.45 -5.23 -23.77
N ILE A 52 -10.72 -3.96 -24.06
CA ILE A 52 -10.01 -3.19 -25.09
C ILE A 52 -8.80 -2.51 -24.47
N GLY A 53 -7.61 -2.68 -25.06
CA GLY A 53 -6.40 -1.99 -24.62
C GLY A 53 -6.49 -0.48 -24.84
N VAL A 54 -6.30 0.30 -23.79
CA VAL A 54 -6.41 1.78 -23.83
C VAL A 54 -5.10 2.49 -23.57
N GLY A 55 -4.06 1.79 -23.08
CA GLY A 55 -2.79 2.46 -22.79
C GLY A 55 -1.84 1.65 -21.94
N LYS A 56 -0.83 2.34 -21.43
CA LYS A 56 0.14 1.79 -20.47
C LYS A 56 0.37 2.75 -19.32
N TYR A 57 0.66 2.21 -18.14
CA TYR A 57 1.19 2.95 -17.01
C TYR A 57 2.62 2.47 -16.73
N ARG A 58 3.56 3.41 -16.65
CA ARG A 58 4.95 3.16 -16.28
C ARG A 58 5.14 3.66 -14.85
N PHE A 59 5.76 2.85 -14.02
CA PHE A 59 6.05 3.14 -12.64
C PHE A 59 7.54 2.91 -12.37
N ASN A 60 8.16 3.81 -11.62
CA ASN A 60 9.54 3.66 -11.15
C ASN A 60 9.61 4.16 -9.70
N ALA A 61 10.02 3.29 -8.79
CA ALA A 61 10.35 3.65 -7.42
C ALA A 61 11.80 3.31 -7.11
N GLN A 62 12.46 4.20 -6.38
CA GLN A 62 13.77 3.99 -5.77
C GLN A 62 13.60 4.10 -4.27
N PHE A 63 14.31 3.24 -3.55
CA PHE A 63 14.27 3.18 -2.10
C PHE A 63 15.68 3.20 -1.56
N ASP A 64 15.87 3.83 -0.42
CA ASP A 64 17.09 3.79 0.37
C ASP A 64 16.76 3.51 1.83
N LYS A 65 17.73 3.71 2.73
CA LYS A 65 17.56 3.44 4.17
C LYS A 65 16.55 4.37 4.85
N ASN A 66 16.27 5.53 4.27
CA ASN A 66 15.52 6.61 4.90
C ASN A 66 14.19 6.88 4.21
N GLY A 67 14.02 6.50 2.95
CA GLY A 67 12.85 6.90 2.18
C GLY A 67 12.70 6.27 0.81
N TYR A 68 11.73 6.82 0.08
CA TYR A 68 11.44 6.45 -1.29
C TYR A 68 11.23 7.69 -2.16
N VAL A 69 11.50 7.52 -3.45
CA VAL A 69 11.07 8.43 -4.51
C VAL A 69 10.44 7.60 -5.61
N ALA A 70 9.20 7.92 -5.96
CA ALA A 70 8.41 7.21 -6.95
C ALA A 70 7.87 8.16 -8.02
N ASN A 71 7.86 7.69 -9.26
CA ASN A 71 7.33 8.40 -10.41
C ASN A 71 6.45 7.47 -11.24
N GLY A 72 5.42 8.05 -11.84
CA GLY A 72 4.47 7.38 -12.69
C GLY A 72 4.22 8.18 -13.97
N HIS A 73 4.05 7.49 -15.09
CA HIS A 73 3.63 8.11 -16.35
C HIS A 73 2.62 7.24 -17.05
N THR A 74 1.54 7.82 -17.56
CA THR A 74 0.58 7.10 -18.38
C THR A 74 0.02 7.94 -19.52
N LYS A 75 -0.31 7.24 -20.60
CA LYS A 75 -1.10 7.75 -21.71
C LYS A 75 -2.24 6.77 -21.93
N VAL A 76 -3.46 7.29 -21.90
CA VAL A 76 -4.70 6.57 -22.17
C VAL A 76 -5.34 7.18 -23.42
N SER A 77 -5.70 6.31 -24.36
CA SER A 77 -6.42 6.65 -25.58
C SER A 77 -7.53 5.62 -25.79
N ALA A 78 -8.77 6.08 -25.92
CA ALA A 78 -9.94 5.22 -26.13
C ALA A 78 -10.86 5.81 -27.20
N LEU A 79 -11.83 5.01 -27.67
CA LEU A 79 -12.83 5.39 -28.68
C LEU A 79 -12.18 6.02 -29.92
N PHE A 80 -11.24 5.31 -30.53
CA PHE A 80 -10.47 5.76 -31.71
C PHE A 80 -9.76 7.11 -31.53
N GLY A 81 -9.40 7.45 -30.28
CA GLY A 81 -8.67 8.68 -29.95
C GLY A 81 -9.55 9.86 -29.59
N THR A 82 -10.87 9.69 -29.54
CA THR A 82 -11.80 10.71 -29.02
C THR A 82 -11.56 10.96 -27.53
N PHE A 83 -11.19 9.93 -26.78
CA PHE A 83 -10.74 10.10 -25.40
C PHE A 83 -9.21 10.06 -25.36
N LYS A 84 -8.57 11.12 -24.87
CA LYS A 84 -7.13 11.18 -24.59
C LYS A 84 -6.89 11.74 -23.20
N TRP A 85 -6.08 11.02 -22.43
CA TRP A 85 -5.63 11.43 -21.11
C TRP A 85 -4.15 11.11 -20.94
N VAL A 86 -3.36 12.06 -20.46
CA VAL A 86 -1.95 11.88 -20.15
C VAL A 86 -1.75 12.32 -18.71
N GLY A 87 -1.03 11.53 -17.92
CA GLY A 87 -0.78 11.82 -16.52
C GLY A 87 0.65 11.50 -16.13
N ASP A 88 1.24 12.43 -15.38
CA ASP A 88 2.53 12.30 -14.70
C ASP A 88 2.28 12.38 -13.20
N PHE A 89 2.89 11.47 -12.46
CA PHE A 89 2.75 11.35 -11.02
C PHE A 89 4.14 11.33 -10.40
N SER A 90 4.33 12.03 -9.30
CA SER A 90 5.53 11.91 -8.48
C SER A 90 5.14 11.89 -7.01
N GLY A 91 5.89 11.14 -6.22
CA GLY A 91 5.70 11.04 -4.78
C GLY A 91 7.02 10.73 -4.10
N ASN A 92 7.21 11.26 -2.90
CA ASN A 92 8.34 10.90 -2.05
C ASN A 92 7.92 10.90 -0.59
N GLY A 93 8.68 10.20 0.23
CA GLY A 93 8.40 10.06 1.65
C GLY A 93 9.48 9.28 2.37
N ALA A 94 9.31 9.18 3.68
CA ALA A 94 10.18 8.40 4.55
C ALA A 94 9.72 6.94 4.64
N LEU A 95 10.69 6.07 4.86
CA LEU A 95 10.50 4.69 5.29
C LEU A 95 11.06 4.58 6.70
N ASP A 96 10.24 4.16 7.66
CA ASP A 96 10.71 3.90 9.01
C ASP A 96 10.09 2.62 9.58
N PRO A 97 10.47 2.17 10.79
CA PRO A 97 9.93 0.94 11.37
C PRO A 97 8.41 0.95 11.58
N SER A 98 7.76 2.12 11.61
CA SER A 98 6.30 2.25 11.71
C SER A 98 5.60 2.21 10.34
N GLY A 99 6.36 2.27 9.25
CA GLY A 99 5.88 2.11 7.88
C GLY A 99 6.25 3.29 6.97
N ILE A 100 5.45 3.46 5.92
CA ILE A 100 5.62 4.53 4.93
C ILE A 100 5.00 5.83 5.43
N ARG A 101 5.73 6.93 5.33
CA ARG A 101 5.20 8.29 5.59
C ARG A 101 5.39 9.19 4.37
N PRO A 102 4.30 9.62 3.70
CA PRO A 102 4.41 10.53 2.57
C PRO A 102 4.92 11.91 3.02
N SER A 103 5.74 12.54 2.17
CA SER A 103 6.24 13.91 2.36
C SER A 103 5.67 14.86 1.31
N ALA A 104 5.60 14.41 0.05
CA ALA A 104 4.98 15.18 -1.02
C ALA A 104 4.45 14.27 -2.12
N PHE A 105 3.34 14.71 -2.73
CA PHE A 105 2.74 14.11 -3.91
C PHE A 105 2.41 15.18 -4.94
N GLN A 106 2.63 14.86 -6.21
CA GLN A 106 2.19 15.67 -7.33
C GLN A 106 1.60 14.79 -8.43
N MET A 107 0.48 15.26 -9.00
CA MET A 107 -0.11 14.71 -10.20
C MET A 107 -0.32 15.84 -11.19
N ASN A 108 0.28 15.77 -12.37
CA ASN A 108 -0.04 16.63 -13.50
C ASN A 108 -0.77 15.79 -14.54
N TYR A 109 -1.91 16.26 -15.02
CA TYR A 109 -2.62 15.54 -16.07
C TYR A 109 -3.23 16.47 -17.10
N LYS A 110 -3.34 15.96 -18.32
CA LYS A 110 -3.89 16.66 -19.47
C LYS A 110 -4.94 15.80 -20.15
N THR A 111 -6.08 16.41 -20.44
CA THR A 111 -7.07 15.89 -21.39
C THR A 111 -7.04 16.73 -22.66
N GLN A 112 -7.86 16.41 -23.65
CA GLN A 112 -7.99 17.25 -24.84
C GLN A 112 -8.43 18.69 -24.52
N LYS A 113 -9.21 18.88 -23.45
CA LYS A 113 -9.85 20.17 -23.11
C LYS A 113 -9.16 20.94 -21.98
N LYS A 114 -8.39 20.26 -21.13
CA LYS A 114 -7.85 20.87 -19.90
C LYS A 114 -6.50 20.29 -19.51
N VAL A 115 -5.68 21.14 -18.91
CA VAL A 115 -4.52 20.74 -18.11
C VAL A 115 -4.89 20.94 -16.64
N SER A 116 -4.41 20.07 -15.76
CA SER A 116 -4.67 20.16 -14.34
C SER A 116 -3.47 19.66 -13.54
N SER A 117 -3.35 20.15 -12.31
CA SER A 117 -2.31 19.74 -11.38
C SER A 117 -2.92 19.57 -9.99
N VAL A 118 -2.43 18.58 -9.25
CA VAL A 118 -2.68 18.40 -7.83
C VAL A 118 -1.33 18.29 -7.14
N LYS A 119 -1.14 19.05 -6.07
CA LYS A 119 0.02 18.95 -5.19
C LYS A 119 -0.45 18.79 -3.75
N ILE A 120 0.18 17.90 -3.02
CA ILE A 120 -0.08 17.65 -1.60
C ILE A 120 1.26 17.66 -0.88
N GLY A 121 1.38 18.45 0.18
CA GLY A 121 2.53 18.46 1.07
C GLY A 121 2.15 17.97 2.45
N PHE A 122 3.09 17.27 3.09
CA PHE A 122 2.90 16.66 4.40
C PHE A 122 3.96 17.17 5.38
N THR A 123 3.62 17.17 6.67
CA THR A 123 4.59 17.36 7.76
C THR A 123 4.22 16.43 8.90
N GLY A 124 5.17 15.57 9.29
CA GLY A 124 4.88 14.46 10.19
C GLY A 124 3.83 13.53 9.57
N LEU A 125 2.67 13.42 10.22
CA LEU A 125 1.56 12.56 9.80
C LEU A 125 0.39 13.32 9.17
N GLY A 126 0.48 14.64 9.04
CA GLY A 126 -0.60 15.49 8.57
C GLY A 126 -0.35 16.10 7.20
N VAL A 127 -1.41 16.25 6.40
CA VAL A 127 -1.39 17.10 5.21
C VAL A 127 -1.34 18.56 5.65
N THR A 128 -0.33 19.30 5.18
CA THR A 128 -0.12 20.71 5.53
C THR A 128 -0.36 21.66 4.37
N SER A 129 -0.35 21.16 3.13
CA SER A 129 -0.65 21.98 1.96
C SER A 129 -1.33 21.17 0.87
N VAL A 130 -2.28 21.80 0.18
CA VAL A 130 -2.99 21.23 -0.97
C VAL A 130 -3.14 22.33 -2.02
N ALA A 131 -2.73 22.05 -3.24
CA ALA A 131 -2.96 22.94 -4.38
C ALA A 131 -3.57 22.15 -5.53
N VAL A 132 -4.74 22.60 -6.00
CA VAL A 132 -5.43 22.01 -7.15
C VAL A 132 -5.60 23.08 -8.21
N LEU A 133 -5.04 22.83 -9.39
CA LEU A 133 -5.12 23.72 -10.55
C LEU A 133 -5.88 23.07 -11.71
N PRO A 134 -6.72 23.83 -12.44
CA PRO A 134 -7.14 25.19 -12.12
C PRO A 134 -7.95 25.22 -10.82
N GLU A 135 -7.81 26.30 -10.07
CA GLU A 135 -8.53 26.48 -8.81
C GLU A 135 -10.03 26.57 -9.09
N LYS A 136 -10.81 25.85 -8.29
CA LYS A 136 -12.27 25.88 -8.34
C LYS A 136 -12.79 25.88 -6.91
N PRO A 137 -13.75 26.75 -6.58
CA PRO A 137 -14.43 26.69 -5.30
C PRO A 137 -15.02 25.29 -5.07
N PRO A 138 -14.87 24.71 -3.87
CA PRO A 138 -15.53 23.47 -3.53
C PRO A 138 -17.04 23.65 -3.64
N SER A 139 -17.74 22.64 -4.15
CA SER A 139 -19.19 22.66 -4.24
C SER A 139 -19.79 22.66 -2.82
N PRO A 140 -20.87 23.43 -2.55
CA PRO A 140 -21.50 23.44 -1.23
C PRO A 140 -22.13 22.09 -0.84
N GLU A 141 -22.37 21.22 -1.84
CA GLU A 141 -22.96 19.89 -1.67
C GLU A 141 -21.96 18.83 -1.16
N ILE A 142 -20.66 19.17 -1.05
CA ILE A 142 -19.67 18.19 -0.58
C ILE A 142 -19.77 18.00 0.94
N ILE A 143 -19.49 16.78 1.39
CA ILE A 143 -19.11 16.56 2.77
C ILE A 143 -17.78 17.28 3.00
N LYS A 144 -17.76 18.29 3.87
CA LYS A 144 -16.58 19.14 4.08
C LYS A 144 -15.43 18.34 4.69
N LEU A 145 -14.21 18.61 4.23
CA LEU A 145 -12.99 18.12 4.87
C LEU A 145 -12.80 18.83 6.22
N LYS A 146 -12.53 18.04 7.26
CA LYS A 146 -12.10 18.51 8.58
C LYS A 146 -10.60 18.26 8.76
N PRO A 147 -9.91 19.01 9.65
CA PRO A 147 -8.49 18.78 9.93
C PRO A 147 -8.17 17.32 10.32
N GLU A 148 -9.05 16.66 11.08
CA GLU A 148 -8.91 15.24 11.45
C GLU A 148 -8.90 14.28 10.25
N ASN A 149 -9.55 14.63 9.14
CA ASN A 149 -9.58 13.81 7.92
C ASN A 149 -8.24 13.81 7.18
N LEU A 150 -7.36 14.77 7.51
CA LEU A 150 -6.09 15.02 6.85
C LEU A 150 -4.89 14.53 7.68
N GLN A 151 -5.14 13.76 8.75
CA GLN A 151 -4.13 13.13 9.59
C GLN A 151 -4.01 11.64 9.30
N ASN A 152 -2.78 11.12 9.36
CA ASN A 152 -2.46 9.71 9.13
C ASN A 152 -2.99 9.17 7.81
N VAL A 153 -2.83 9.93 6.72
CA VAL A 153 -3.31 9.56 5.39
C VAL A 153 -2.15 9.35 4.43
N PHE A 154 -2.32 8.40 3.52
CA PHE A 154 -1.46 8.24 2.36
C PHE A 154 -1.91 9.17 1.23
N ASP A 155 -0.99 9.62 0.40
CA ASP A 155 -1.32 10.01 -0.97
C ASP A 155 -1.48 8.75 -1.86
N PRO A 156 -2.04 8.86 -3.08
CA PRO A 156 -2.24 7.69 -3.95
C PRO A 156 -0.96 6.90 -4.29
N MET A 157 0.19 7.56 -4.41
CA MET A 157 1.48 6.90 -4.67
C MET A 157 1.96 6.16 -3.43
N ALA A 158 1.92 6.81 -2.27
CA ALA A 158 2.28 6.20 -1.00
C ALA A 158 1.36 5.00 -0.66
N ALA A 159 0.07 5.09 -0.98
CA ALA A 159 -0.88 3.99 -0.80
C ALA A 159 -0.52 2.78 -1.67
N MET A 160 -0.09 2.98 -2.92
CA MET A 160 0.36 1.89 -3.79
C MET A 160 1.63 1.21 -3.27
N ILE A 161 2.56 1.98 -2.70
CA ILE A 161 3.77 1.44 -2.07
C ILE A 161 3.39 0.73 -0.76
N ALA A 162 2.48 1.29 0.04
CA ALA A 162 1.98 0.65 1.26
C ALA A 162 1.33 -0.68 0.96
N VAL A 163 0.60 -0.81 -0.16
CA VAL A 163 0.10 -2.11 -0.61
C VAL A 163 1.22 -3.15 -0.80
N SER A 164 2.41 -2.72 -1.19
CA SER A 164 3.58 -3.58 -1.41
C SER A 164 4.30 -3.95 -0.11
N ASP A 165 4.16 -3.11 0.93
CA ASP A 165 4.65 -3.32 2.31
C ASP A 165 3.72 -4.26 3.10
N ALA A 166 3.66 -5.51 2.68
CA ALA A 166 2.77 -6.48 3.29
C ALA A 166 3.55 -7.68 3.80
N ASN A 167 3.41 -7.96 5.10
CA ASN A 167 3.61 -9.31 5.59
C ASN A 167 2.61 -10.24 4.86
N PRO A 168 3.02 -11.43 4.38
CA PRO A 168 2.11 -12.39 3.77
C PRO A 168 0.80 -12.67 4.51
N SER A 169 0.79 -12.60 5.84
CA SER A 169 -0.42 -12.74 6.67
C SER A 169 -1.41 -11.59 6.52
N ASP A 170 -0.93 -10.38 6.24
CA ASP A 170 -1.69 -9.13 6.34
C ASP A 170 -1.88 -8.41 5.01
N ALA A 171 -1.38 -8.98 3.91
CA ALA A 171 -1.42 -8.37 2.57
C ALA A 171 -2.81 -7.84 2.18
N CYS A 172 -3.85 -8.58 2.58
CA CYS A 172 -5.24 -8.18 2.38
C CYS A 172 -5.97 -7.74 3.65
N ASN A 173 -5.44 -7.88 4.87
CA ASN A 173 -6.19 -7.59 6.09
C ASN A 173 -5.86 -6.19 6.66
N ARG A 174 -6.25 -5.14 5.94
CA ARG A 174 -5.91 -3.76 6.33
C ARG A 174 -6.80 -2.70 5.69
N THR A 175 -6.77 -1.52 6.30
CA THR A 175 -7.40 -0.31 5.79
C THR A 175 -6.33 0.72 5.46
N LEU A 176 -6.33 1.23 4.24
CA LEU A 176 -5.45 2.32 3.81
C LEU A 176 -6.25 3.63 3.76
N PRO A 177 -6.04 4.55 4.70
CA PRO A 177 -6.61 5.89 4.64
C PRO A 177 -5.90 6.71 3.57
N VAL A 178 -6.62 7.20 2.56
CA VAL A 178 -6.03 7.92 1.42
C VAL A 178 -6.67 9.29 1.25
N PHE A 179 -5.85 10.30 1.02
CA PHE A 179 -6.28 11.63 0.57
C PHE A 179 -5.64 11.96 -0.78
N ASP A 180 -6.46 12.20 -1.80
CA ASP A 180 -5.99 12.41 -3.18
C ASP A 180 -5.85 13.89 -3.58
N GLY A 181 -5.94 14.80 -2.61
CA GLY A 181 -5.95 16.24 -2.82
C GLY A 181 -7.36 16.84 -2.91
N LYS A 182 -8.40 16.01 -3.02
CA LYS A 182 -9.80 16.45 -3.00
C LYS A 182 -10.66 15.62 -2.06
N VAL A 183 -10.51 14.31 -2.11
CA VAL A 183 -11.36 13.35 -1.40
C VAL A 183 -10.51 12.58 -0.41
N ARG A 184 -11.03 12.45 0.81
CA ARG A 184 -10.55 11.51 1.82
C ARG A 184 -11.40 10.25 1.74
N TYR A 185 -10.77 9.09 1.60
CA TYR A 185 -11.45 7.79 1.51
C TYR A 185 -10.59 6.68 2.08
N ASP A 186 -11.22 5.63 2.61
CA ASP A 186 -10.53 4.41 3.02
C ASP A 186 -10.57 3.38 1.90
N LEU A 187 -9.45 2.69 1.67
CA LEU A 187 -9.42 1.44 0.93
C LEU A 187 -9.36 0.30 1.95
N ARG A 188 -10.47 -0.42 2.10
CA ARG A 188 -10.56 -1.57 3.01
C ARG A 188 -10.30 -2.85 2.22
N LEU A 189 -9.15 -3.45 2.45
CA LEU A 189 -8.76 -4.70 1.81
C LEU A 189 -9.33 -5.86 2.63
N SER A 190 -9.67 -6.96 1.96
CA SER A 190 -10.01 -8.24 2.57
C SER A 190 -9.58 -9.38 1.67
N PHE A 191 -9.18 -10.52 2.24
CA PHE A 191 -8.77 -11.68 1.44
C PHE A 191 -9.96 -12.22 0.64
N LYS A 192 -9.79 -12.38 -0.67
CA LYS A 192 -10.80 -12.96 -1.58
C LYS A 192 -10.43 -14.39 -1.97
N GLY A 193 -9.14 -14.67 -2.19
CA GLY A 193 -8.70 -15.99 -2.63
C GLY A 193 -7.29 -15.98 -3.19
N ARG A 194 -6.93 -17.09 -3.85
CA ARG A 194 -5.67 -17.25 -4.59
C ARG A 194 -5.96 -17.63 -6.02
N GLU A 195 -5.08 -17.22 -6.93
CA GLU A 195 -5.17 -17.61 -8.34
C GLU A 195 -3.77 -17.93 -8.89
N PRO A 196 -3.65 -18.83 -9.88
CA PRO A 196 -2.37 -19.11 -10.50
C PRO A 196 -1.88 -17.94 -11.35
N VAL A 197 -0.57 -17.69 -11.31
CA VAL A 197 0.10 -16.72 -12.19
C VAL A 197 0.22 -17.32 -13.59
N LYS A 198 -0.18 -16.56 -14.61
CA LYS A 198 0.04 -16.89 -16.02
C LYS A 198 1.25 -16.11 -16.56
N ASP A 199 2.45 -16.53 -16.19
CA ASP A 199 3.70 -15.94 -16.69
C ASP A 199 3.99 -16.38 -18.13
N ARG A 200 4.61 -15.51 -18.94
CA ARG A 200 5.20 -15.93 -20.22
C ARG A 200 6.44 -16.80 -20.03
N ASN A 201 7.23 -16.48 -19.01
CA ASN A 201 8.50 -17.13 -18.69
C ASN A 201 8.59 -17.47 -17.19
N PRO A 202 9.22 -18.59 -16.79
CA PRO A 202 9.41 -18.92 -15.38
C PRO A 202 10.24 -17.85 -14.64
N SER A 203 9.64 -17.18 -13.65
CA SER A 203 10.29 -16.09 -12.88
C SER A 203 11.07 -16.56 -11.63
N ARG A 204 11.05 -17.87 -11.34
CA ARG A 204 11.52 -18.46 -10.07
C ARG A 204 10.88 -17.84 -8.80
N GLN A 205 9.75 -17.15 -8.96
CA GLN A 205 8.91 -16.64 -7.86
C GLN A 205 7.71 -17.57 -7.63
N PRO A 206 7.00 -17.44 -6.49
CA PRO A 206 5.72 -18.11 -6.29
C PRO A 206 4.79 -17.93 -7.50
N LYS A 207 4.13 -19.03 -7.89
CA LYS A 207 3.19 -19.09 -9.02
C LYS A 207 1.74 -18.83 -8.60
N GLU A 208 1.54 -18.22 -7.45
CA GLU A 208 0.24 -17.84 -6.95
C GLU A 208 0.18 -16.35 -6.70
N LEU A 209 -0.99 -15.79 -6.96
CA LEU A 209 -1.37 -14.44 -6.60
C LEU A 209 -2.30 -14.50 -5.41
N VAL A 210 -2.09 -13.57 -4.48
CA VAL A 210 -3.01 -13.31 -3.37
C VAL A 210 -4.01 -12.27 -3.85
N VAL A 211 -5.28 -12.62 -3.95
CA VAL A 211 -6.33 -11.71 -4.42
C VAL A 211 -7.02 -11.09 -3.22
N CYS A 212 -6.96 -9.75 -3.13
CA CYS A 212 -7.72 -8.98 -2.15
C CYS A 212 -8.93 -8.34 -2.83
N ARG A 213 -10.10 -8.44 -2.18
CA ARG A 213 -11.22 -7.53 -2.46
C ARG A 213 -10.94 -6.21 -1.76
N VAL A 214 -11.20 -5.10 -2.45
CA VAL A 214 -11.03 -3.74 -1.96
C VAL A 214 -12.38 -3.04 -1.97
N LYS A 215 -12.80 -2.56 -0.80
CA LYS A 215 -13.95 -1.67 -0.66
C LYS A 215 -13.47 -0.23 -0.52
N TYR A 216 -13.90 0.63 -1.43
CA TYR A 216 -13.69 2.07 -1.37
C TYR A 216 -14.78 2.69 -0.48
N VAL A 217 -14.36 3.38 0.58
CA VAL A 217 -15.27 4.03 1.53
C VAL A 217 -15.00 5.53 1.53
N PRO A 218 -15.84 6.36 0.89
CA PRO A 218 -15.65 7.80 0.90
C PRO A 218 -15.93 8.37 2.29
N ILE A 219 -15.09 9.30 2.76
CA ILE A 219 -15.20 9.91 4.10
C ILE A 219 -15.55 11.40 3.99
N ALA A 220 -14.80 12.17 3.19
CA ALA A 220 -15.01 13.61 3.04
C ALA A 220 -14.47 14.11 1.69
N GLY A 221 -14.87 15.31 1.28
CA GLY A 221 -14.46 15.94 0.01
C GLY A 221 -15.25 15.50 -1.22
N HIS A 222 -16.28 14.69 -1.04
CA HIS A 222 -17.12 14.15 -2.11
C HIS A 222 -18.58 14.58 -1.95
N LYS A 223 -19.37 14.49 -3.02
CA LYS A 223 -20.82 14.67 -2.95
C LYS A 223 -21.49 13.33 -2.66
N PRO A 224 -22.42 13.23 -1.71
CA PRO A 224 -23.11 11.98 -1.41
C PRO A 224 -23.76 11.34 -2.65
N LYS A 225 -24.37 12.16 -3.51
CA LYS A 225 -25.03 11.73 -4.76
C LYS A 225 -24.12 11.00 -5.74
N ASP A 226 -22.81 11.24 -5.70
CA ASP A 226 -21.84 10.56 -6.58
C ASP A 226 -21.72 9.06 -6.25
N PHE A 227 -22.24 8.62 -5.09
CA PHE A 227 -22.21 7.24 -4.60
C PHE A 227 -23.58 6.56 -4.57
N GLU A 228 -24.68 7.28 -4.84
CA GLU A 228 -26.03 6.70 -4.93
C GLU A 228 -26.23 5.89 -6.23
N ARG A 229 -25.67 6.40 -7.34
CA ARG A 229 -25.67 5.74 -8.65
C ARG A 229 -24.26 5.77 -9.24
N PRO A 230 -23.33 5.01 -8.63
CA PRO A 230 -21.93 5.11 -8.99
C PRO A 230 -21.70 4.51 -10.38
N TRP A 231 -20.76 5.08 -11.13
CA TRP A 231 -20.36 4.58 -12.44
C TRP A 231 -19.38 3.39 -12.34
N ILE A 232 -18.90 3.05 -11.14
CA ILE A 232 -18.11 1.85 -10.83
C ILE A 232 -18.65 1.13 -9.60
N ASP A 233 -18.30 -0.15 -9.46
CA ASP A 233 -18.58 -0.91 -8.25
C ASP A 233 -17.49 -0.69 -7.20
N TYR A 234 -17.76 0.20 -6.25
CA TYR A 234 -16.84 0.54 -5.16
C TYR A 234 -16.67 -0.58 -4.12
N ASN A 235 -17.46 -1.67 -4.16
CA ASN A 235 -17.39 -2.76 -3.18
C ASN A 235 -16.59 -3.97 -3.67
N ASN A 236 -16.43 -4.12 -4.99
CA ASN A 236 -15.83 -5.30 -5.61
C ASN A 236 -14.59 -4.97 -6.46
N ILE A 237 -13.87 -3.91 -6.10
CA ILE A 237 -12.52 -3.69 -6.66
C ILE A 237 -11.64 -4.86 -6.23
N GLU A 238 -10.76 -5.31 -7.11
CA GLU A 238 -9.83 -6.40 -6.82
C GLU A 238 -8.41 -5.97 -7.06
N ILE A 239 -7.53 -6.39 -6.15
CA ILE A 239 -6.09 -6.30 -6.33
C ILE A 239 -5.48 -7.69 -6.14
N ALA A 240 -4.89 -8.22 -7.21
CA ALA A 240 -4.08 -9.42 -7.17
C ALA A 240 -2.64 -9.02 -6.89
N LEU A 241 -2.05 -9.58 -5.84
CA LEU A 241 -0.70 -9.30 -5.38
C LEU A 241 0.19 -10.50 -5.64
N ARG A 242 1.39 -10.27 -6.18
CA ARG A 242 2.42 -11.29 -6.37
C ARG A 242 3.48 -11.16 -5.30
N ALA A 243 3.73 -12.23 -4.55
CA ALA A 243 4.84 -12.27 -3.59
C ALA A 243 6.19 -12.30 -4.32
N VAL A 244 7.15 -11.50 -3.85
CA VAL A 244 8.55 -11.53 -4.28
C VAL A 244 9.44 -11.70 -3.05
N PRO A 245 9.54 -12.92 -2.48
CA PRO A 245 10.19 -13.15 -1.19
C PRO A 245 11.64 -12.67 -1.14
N LYS A 246 12.38 -12.80 -2.25
CA LYS A 246 13.77 -12.35 -2.35
C LYS A 246 13.95 -10.84 -2.26
N ALA A 247 12.89 -10.08 -2.52
CA ALA A 247 12.85 -8.63 -2.36
C ALA A 247 12.03 -8.18 -1.15
N GLY A 248 11.53 -9.11 -0.32
CA GLY A 248 10.78 -8.79 0.89
C GLY A 248 9.45 -8.05 0.66
N ILE A 249 8.89 -8.06 -0.56
CA ILE A 249 7.70 -7.28 -0.90
C ILE A 249 6.65 -8.09 -1.65
N TYR A 250 5.43 -7.55 -1.67
CA TYR A 250 4.43 -7.87 -2.69
C TYR A 250 4.48 -6.84 -3.81
N VAL A 251 4.11 -7.24 -5.03
CA VAL A 251 3.88 -6.30 -6.13
C VAL A 251 2.44 -6.41 -6.62
N PRO A 252 1.73 -5.28 -6.85
CA PRO A 252 0.45 -5.30 -7.55
C PRO A 252 0.61 -5.95 -8.92
N TYR A 253 -0.01 -7.10 -9.10
CA TYR A 253 0.03 -7.83 -10.35
C TYR A 253 -1.12 -7.41 -11.28
N ARG A 254 -2.31 -7.29 -10.71
CA ARG A 254 -3.51 -6.86 -11.42
C ARG A 254 -4.41 -6.05 -10.50
N VAL A 255 -4.96 -4.97 -11.02
CA VAL A 255 -6.05 -4.22 -10.39
C VAL A 255 -7.25 -4.28 -11.33
N THR A 256 -8.42 -4.62 -10.80
CA THR A 256 -9.69 -4.69 -11.53
C THR A 256 -10.71 -3.81 -10.84
N ILE A 257 -11.26 -2.85 -11.57
CA ILE A 257 -12.34 -1.96 -11.13
C ILE A 257 -13.56 -2.30 -11.97
N PRO A 258 -14.58 -2.97 -11.39
CA PRO A 258 -15.79 -3.30 -12.13
C PRO A 258 -16.62 -2.05 -12.42
N SER A 259 -17.27 -2.04 -13.58
CA SER A 259 -18.23 -1.00 -13.98
C SER A 259 -19.36 -1.61 -14.82
N PRO A 260 -20.52 -0.96 -14.93
CA PRO A 260 -21.62 -1.45 -15.78
C PRO A 260 -21.25 -1.64 -17.25
N LEU A 261 -20.27 -0.88 -17.76
CA LEU A 261 -19.81 -0.93 -19.14
C LEU A 261 -18.67 -1.95 -19.36
N GLY A 262 -18.26 -2.66 -18.31
CA GLY A 262 -17.13 -3.58 -18.33
C GLY A 262 -16.00 -3.15 -17.40
N ASN A 263 -15.04 -4.04 -17.19
CA ASN A 263 -13.99 -3.82 -16.21
C ASN A 263 -12.92 -2.84 -16.74
N ALA A 264 -12.50 -1.90 -15.90
CA ALA A 264 -11.20 -1.25 -16.06
C ALA A 264 -10.14 -2.14 -15.40
N VAL A 265 -9.12 -2.53 -16.15
CA VAL A 265 -8.09 -3.47 -15.68
C VAL A 265 -6.69 -2.92 -15.96
N MET A 266 -5.88 -2.88 -14.91
CA MET A 266 -4.45 -2.63 -14.99
C MET A 266 -3.72 -3.94 -14.67
N THR A 267 -2.97 -4.48 -15.63
CA THR A 267 -2.23 -5.76 -15.47
C THR A 267 -0.75 -5.52 -15.71
N ALA A 268 0.11 -6.11 -14.88
CA ALA A 268 1.55 -6.07 -15.07
C ALA A 268 1.95 -6.66 -16.44
N ASP A 269 2.81 -5.95 -17.16
CA ASP A 269 3.46 -6.38 -18.41
C ASP A 269 4.89 -6.82 -18.07
N THR A 270 5.63 -5.94 -17.41
CA THR A 270 6.98 -6.20 -16.89
C THR A 270 7.14 -5.57 -15.52
N ILE A 271 7.86 -6.27 -14.63
CA ILE A 271 8.32 -5.73 -13.34
C ILE A 271 9.77 -6.16 -13.16
N ASN A 272 10.68 -5.19 -13.02
CA ASN A 272 12.08 -5.42 -12.68
C ASN A 272 12.38 -4.83 -11.30
N ILE A 273 12.99 -5.63 -10.44
CA ILE A 273 13.28 -5.31 -9.06
C ILE A 273 14.78 -5.50 -8.82
N THR A 274 15.43 -4.46 -8.31
CA THR A 274 16.77 -4.56 -7.72
C THR A 274 16.56 -4.74 -6.22
N ALA A 275 16.76 -5.96 -5.71
CA ALA A 275 16.67 -6.22 -4.27
C ALA A 275 17.78 -5.48 -3.50
N ALA A 276 17.67 -5.38 -2.17
CA ALA A 276 18.64 -4.67 -1.34
C ALA A 276 20.09 -5.18 -1.49
N ASN A 277 20.26 -6.49 -1.74
CA ASN A 277 21.54 -7.13 -2.03
C ASN A 277 22.00 -6.96 -3.49
N ASN A 278 21.40 -6.04 -4.24
CA ASN A 278 21.61 -5.79 -5.67
C ASN A 278 21.22 -6.93 -6.63
N GLN A 279 20.58 -7.99 -6.13
CA GLN A 279 20.06 -9.04 -6.99
C GLN A 279 18.97 -8.50 -7.92
N GLN A 280 19.08 -8.81 -9.22
CA GLN A 280 18.08 -8.49 -10.23
C GLN A 280 16.99 -9.58 -10.28
N ILE A 281 15.73 -9.15 -10.24
CA ILE A 281 14.56 -10.01 -10.35
C ILE A 281 13.66 -9.45 -11.45
N ALA A 282 13.35 -10.26 -12.45
CA ALA A 282 12.46 -9.88 -13.56
C ALA A 282 11.21 -10.75 -13.56
N LEU A 283 10.05 -10.10 -13.67
CA LEU A 283 8.74 -10.72 -13.79
C LEU A 283 8.13 -10.26 -15.13
N THR A 284 7.81 -11.21 -16.01
CA THR A 284 7.35 -10.91 -17.38
C THR A 284 6.08 -11.67 -17.70
N HIS A 285 5.10 -10.95 -18.25
CA HIS A 285 3.70 -11.36 -18.34
C HIS A 285 3.05 -11.07 -19.70
#